data_AF-A0A926PFN3-F1
#
_entry.id   AF-A0A926PFN3-F1
#
_cell.length_a   1.000
_cell.length_b   1.000
_cell.length_c   1.000
_cell.angle_alpha   90.00
_cell.angle_beta   90.00
_cell.angle_gamma   90.00
#
_symmetry.space_group_name_H-M   'P 1'
#
loop_
_entity.id
_entity.type
_entity.pdbx_description
1 polymer ?
#
loop_
_entity_poly.entity_id
_entity_poly.type
_entity_poly.pdbx_seq_one_letter_code
_entity_poly.pdbx_strand_id
1 'polypeptide(L)'
;MSDIFVMIRNQDNSALTSIDGIAFITLLRQDGQVLAEELVDLIYADAGFDDLPTGEYTVIVKHEQVQPTEAIYDVIINAEDKVILLTFVYLEPERILLQIQASVESRL
;
A
#
# COMPACT_ATOMS: atom_id res chain seq x y z
N MET A 1 5.12 19.14 0.10
CA MET A 1 5.45 17.68 0.10
C MET A 1 4.14 16.89 0.09
N SER A 2 4.16 15.61 -0.28
CA SER A 2 2.95 14.77 -0.40
C SER A 2 3.12 13.44 0.32
N ASP A 3 2.02 12.79 0.65
CA ASP A 3 2.01 11.54 1.42
C ASP A 3 1.40 10.42 0.58
N ILE A 4 1.87 9.19 0.76
CA ILE A 4 1.26 7.98 0.22
C ILE A 4 0.76 7.14 1.39
N PHE A 5 -0.49 6.73 1.35
CA PHE A 5 -1.10 5.88 2.36
C PHE A 5 -1.59 4.59 1.71
N VAL A 6 -1.21 3.46 2.30
CA VAL A 6 -1.50 2.11 1.79
C VAL A 6 -2.45 1.43 2.76
N MET A 7 -3.53 0.86 2.24
CA MET A 7 -4.55 0.14 3.02
C MET A 7 -4.70 -1.29 2.46
N ILE A 8 -4.68 -2.27 3.34
CA ILE A 8 -4.91 -3.68 3.00
C ILE A 8 -6.30 -4.09 3.45
N ARG A 9 -7.14 -4.49 2.49
CA ARG A 9 -8.55 -4.82 2.74
C ARG A 9 -8.90 -6.19 2.16
N ASN A 10 -9.87 -6.86 2.76
CA ASN A 10 -10.49 -8.03 2.15
C ASN A 10 -11.65 -7.64 1.21
N GLN A 11 -12.30 -8.62 0.58
CA GLN A 11 -13.41 -8.42 -0.35
C GLN A 11 -14.62 -7.69 0.25
N ASP A 12 -14.78 -7.73 1.57
CA ASP A 12 -15.86 -7.08 2.32
C ASP A 12 -15.43 -5.70 2.87
N ASN A 13 -14.31 -5.16 2.37
CA ASN A 13 -13.69 -3.90 2.82
C ASN A 13 -13.29 -3.88 4.30
N SER A 14 -13.08 -5.05 4.90
CA SER A 14 -12.57 -5.18 6.27
C SER A 14 -11.05 -5.11 6.29
N ALA A 15 -10.48 -4.66 7.40
CA ALA A 15 -9.03 -4.61 7.60
C ALA A 15 -8.41 -6.01 7.57
N LEU A 16 -7.51 -6.25 6.61
CA LEU A 16 -6.78 -7.50 6.48
C LEU A 16 -5.34 -7.26 6.93
N THR A 17 -5.13 -7.34 8.24
CA THR A 17 -3.85 -6.99 8.90
C THR A 17 -2.81 -8.10 8.76
N SER A 18 -3.26 -9.36 8.73
CA SER A 18 -2.41 -10.55 8.68
C SER A 18 -3.13 -11.75 8.09
N ILE A 19 -2.36 -12.73 7.63
CA ILE A 19 -2.85 -14.08 7.32
C ILE A 19 -2.04 -15.07 8.17
N ASP A 20 -2.75 -15.95 8.88
CA ASP A 20 -2.16 -16.93 9.80
C ASP A 20 -1.18 -16.30 10.83
N GLY A 21 -1.42 -15.04 11.21
CA GLY A 21 -0.59 -14.29 12.17
C GLY A 21 0.65 -13.61 11.57
N ILE A 22 0.83 -13.66 10.25
CA ILE A 22 1.92 -12.99 9.53
C ILE A 22 1.38 -11.69 8.93
N ALA A 23 2.00 -10.56 9.25
CA ALA A 23 1.54 -9.25 8.76
C ALA A 23 1.99 -8.98 7.33
N PHE A 24 1.26 -8.12 6.63
CA PHE A 24 1.69 -7.59 5.34
C PHE A 24 2.86 -6.60 5.52
N ILE A 25 3.78 -6.60 4.57
CA ILE A 25 4.87 -5.65 4.48
C ILE A 25 4.59 -4.70 3.31
N THR A 26 4.82 -3.42 3.49
CA THR A 26 4.73 -2.40 2.45
C THR A 26 6.11 -1.82 2.19
N LEU A 27 6.46 -1.63 0.92
CA LEU A 27 7.72 -1.03 0.48
C LEU A 27 7.43 0.18 -0.40
N LEU A 28 8.23 1.23 -0.22
CA LEU A 28 8.31 2.33 -1.16
C LEU A 28 9.65 2.26 -1.91
N ARG A 29 9.59 2.28 -3.24
CA ARG A 29 10.77 2.35 -4.11
C ARG A 29 10.77 3.60 -4.96
N GLN A 30 11.97 4.08 -5.27
CA GLN A 30 12.23 5.12 -6.28
C GLN A 30 13.53 4.76 -6.99
N ASP A 31 13.57 4.88 -8.33
CA ASP A 31 14.75 4.57 -9.15
C ASP A 31 15.38 3.19 -8.86
N GLY A 32 14.55 2.20 -8.55
CA GLY A 32 14.96 0.84 -8.24
C GLY A 32 15.56 0.63 -6.83
N GLN A 33 15.63 1.66 -5.99
CA GLN A 33 16.06 1.56 -4.60
C GLN A 33 14.86 1.55 -3.65
N VAL A 34 14.95 0.77 -2.57
CA VAL A 34 13.96 0.81 -1.48
C VAL A 34 14.26 2.02 -0.59
N LEU A 35 13.31 2.95 -0.53
CA LEU A 35 13.37 4.14 0.32
C LEU A 35 12.88 3.84 1.74
N ALA A 36 11.83 3.03 1.85
CA ALA A 36 11.19 2.69 3.12
C ALA A 36 10.55 1.28 3.07
N GLU A 37 10.46 0.66 4.24
CA GLU A 37 9.80 -0.61 4.48
C GLU A 37 9.03 -0.51 5.79
N GLU A 38 7.73 -0.80 5.75
CA GLU A 38 6.83 -0.70 6.91
C GLU A 38 5.95 -1.95 7.01
N LEU A 39 5.73 -2.43 8.23
CA LEU A 39 4.65 -3.39 8.50
C LEU A 39 3.33 -2.65 8.53
N VAL A 40 2.27 -3.30 8.04
CA VAL A 40 0.93 -2.73 8.20
C VAL A 40 0.53 -2.70 9.67
N ASP A 41 -0.13 -1.63 10.08
CA ASP A 41 -0.69 -1.51 11.42
C ASP A 41 -1.67 -2.66 11.70
N LEU A 42 -1.56 -3.27 12.88
CA LEU A 42 -2.32 -4.47 13.24
C LEU A 42 -3.76 -4.17 13.66
N ILE A 43 -4.16 -2.91 13.72
CA ILE A 43 -5.52 -2.46 14.03
C ILE A 43 -6.22 -2.03 12.74
N TYR A 44 -5.56 -1.18 11.94
CA TYR A 44 -6.18 -0.54 10.78
C TYR A 44 -5.73 -1.10 9.42
N ALA A 45 -4.76 -2.03 9.40
CA ALA A 45 -4.19 -2.64 8.20
C ALA A 45 -3.66 -1.61 7.20
N ASP A 46 -2.98 -0.58 7.70
CA ASP A 46 -2.45 0.50 6.88
C ASP A 46 -1.00 0.85 7.18
N ALA A 47 -0.36 1.54 6.24
CA ALA A 47 1.00 2.05 6.34
C ALA A 47 1.09 3.39 5.60
N GLY A 48 1.86 4.33 6.13
CA GLY A 48 2.04 5.67 5.57
C GLY A 48 3.50 5.93 5.17
N PHE A 49 3.67 6.66 4.07
CA PHE A 49 4.94 7.22 3.63
C PHE A 49 4.76 8.74 3.49
N ASP A 50 5.31 9.48 4.43
CA ASP A 50 5.08 10.92 4.55
C ASP A 50 6.19 11.74 3.88
N ASP A 51 5.86 12.99 3.58
CA ASP A 51 6.82 14.03 3.18
C ASP A 51 7.64 13.70 1.93
N LEU A 52 7.00 13.03 0.98
CA LEU A 52 7.60 12.64 -0.30
C LEU A 52 7.65 13.83 -1.27
N PRO A 53 8.81 14.07 -1.93
CA PRO A 53 8.90 15.05 -3.01
C PRO A 53 8.12 14.59 -4.25
N THR A 54 7.91 15.50 -5.19
CA THR A 54 7.37 15.15 -6.50
C THR A 54 8.29 14.15 -7.21
N GLY A 55 7.70 13.21 -7.94
CA GLY A 55 8.46 12.13 -8.59
C GLY A 55 7.64 10.88 -8.85
N GLU A 56 8.31 9.90 -9.44
CA GLU A 56 7.78 8.56 -9.69
C GLU A 56 8.22 7.63 -8.55
N TYR A 57 7.27 6.86 -8.04
CA TYR A 57 7.46 5.91 -6.96
C TYR A 57 6.79 4.60 -7.34
N THR A 58 7.27 3.51 -6.74
CA THR A 58 6.63 2.21 -6.82
C THR A 58 6.30 1.75 -5.40
N VAL A 59 5.02 1.51 -5.15
CA VAL A 59 4.53 0.91 -3.90
C VAL A 59 4.42 -0.59 -4.11
N ILE A 60 4.94 -1.36 -3.16
CA ILE A 60 4.89 -2.82 -3.19
C ILE A 60 4.28 -3.32 -1.89
N VAL A 61 3.24 -4.14 -1.98
CA VAL A 61 2.68 -4.88 -0.86
C VAL A 61 3.13 -6.33 -0.96
N LYS A 62 3.71 -6.86 0.11
CA LYS A 62 4.25 -8.21 0.18
C LYS A 62 3.58 -9.03 1.25
N HIS A 63 3.26 -10.28 0.92
CA HIS A 63 2.87 -11.29 1.88
C HIS A 63 3.14 -12.69 1.29
N GLU A 64 3.80 -13.57 2.04
CA GLU A 64 4.26 -14.87 1.50
C GLU A 64 3.12 -15.85 1.19
N GLN A 65 1.96 -15.63 1.79
CA GLN A 65 0.80 -16.52 1.67
C GLN A 65 -0.31 -16.00 0.73
N VAL A 66 -0.10 -14.89 0.02
CA VAL A 66 -1.06 -14.37 -0.98
C VAL A 66 -0.52 -14.53 -2.39
N GLN A 67 -1.40 -14.47 -3.38
CA GLN A 67 -1.06 -14.48 -4.79
C GLN A 67 -1.54 -13.18 -5.47
N PRO A 68 -0.64 -12.40 -6.11
CA PRO A 68 0.82 -12.57 -6.12
C PRO A 68 1.44 -12.28 -4.75
N THR A 69 2.58 -12.89 -4.43
CA THR A 69 3.30 -12.64 -3.17
C THR A 69 3.84 -11.21 -3.06
N GLU A 70 3.97 -10.52 -4.20
CA GLU A 70 4.26 -9.10 -4.31
C GLU A 70 3.24 -8.46 -5.25
N ALA A 71 2.44 -7.52 -4.73
CA ALA A 71 1.55 -6.67 -5.49
C ALA A 71 2.21 -5.31 -5.69
N ILE A 72 2.26 -4.82 -6.93
CA ILE A 72 3.03 -3.63 -7.31
C ILE A 72 2.08 -2.58 -7.87
N TYR A 73 2.27 -1.33 -7.47
CA TYR A 73 1.56 -0.17 -8.00
C TYR A 73 2.49 1.02 -8.19
N ASP A 74 2.55 1.57 -9.41
CA ASP A 74 3.33 2.75 -9.70
C ASP A 74 2.52 4.03 -9.42
N VAL A 75 3.13 4.96 -8.69
CA VAL A 75 2.54 6.22 -8.25
C VAL A 75 3.35 7.37 -8.83
N ILE A 76 2.66 8.38 -9.37
CA ILE A 76 3.28 9.61 -9.83
C ILE A 76 2.79 10.77 -8.97
N ILE A 77 3.69 11.39 -8.22
CA ILE A 77 3.42 12.60 -7.43
C ILE A 77 3.74 13.82 -8.30
N ASN A 78 2.70 14.39 -8.92
CA ASN A 78 2.82 15.53 -9.84
C ASN A 78 2.67 16.90 -9.18
N ALA A 79 2.23 16.94 -7.93
CA ALA A 79 2.00 18.17 -7.17
C ALA A 79 2.24 17.92 -5.68
N GLU A 80 2.61 18.98 -4.98
CA GLU A 80 2.74 18.99 -3.53
C GLU A 80 1.36 19.05 -2.84
N ASP A 81 1.34 18.80 -1.54
CA ASP A 81 0.18 18.85 -0.65
C ASP A 81 -0.94 17.89 -1.10
N LYS A 82 -0.53 16.70 -1.51
CA LYS A 82 -1.43 15.59 -1.88
C LYS A 82 -1.29 14.43 -0.91
N VAL A 83 -2.40 13.72 -0.74
CA VAL A 83 -2.44 12.40 -0.10
C VAL A 83 -2.90 11.41 -1.17
N ILE A 84 -2.04 10.47 -1.53
CA ILE A 84 -2.37 9.37 -2.44
C ILE A 84 -2.78 8.17 -1.60
N LEU A 85 -4.02 7.73 -1.73
CA LEU A 85 -4.56 6.57 -1.04
C LEU A 85 -4.53 5.37 -1.98
N LEU A 86 -3.86 4.30 -1.59
CA LEU A 86 -3.81 3.03 -2.31
C LEU A 86 -4.47 1.93 -1.48
N THR A 87 -5.51 1.31 -2.01
CA THR A 87 -6.20 0.19 -1.34
C THR A 87 -5.97 -1.10 -2.12
N PHE A 88 -5.25 -2.04 -1.52
CA PHE A 88 -5.04 -3.39 -2.06
C PHE A 88 -6.12 -4.31 -1.50
N VAL A 89 -6.99 -4.79 -2.38
CA VAL A 89 -8.14 -5.61 -2.00
C VAL A 89 -7.86 -7.07 -2.33
N TYR A 90 -7.84 -7.92 -1.32
CA TYR A 90 -7.64 -9.36 -1.44
C TYR A 90 -8.96 -10.12 -1.26
N LEU A 91 -9.15 -11.18 -2.03
CA LEU A 91 -10.08 -12.23 -1.72
C LEU A 91 -9.44 -13.09 -0.63
N GLU A 92 -9.87 -12.90 0.61
CA GLU A 92 -9.20 -13.48 1.78
C GLU A 92 -9.25 -15.02 1.81
N PRO A 93 -10.37 -15.71 1.48
CA PRO A 93 -10.42 -17.17 1.57
C PRO A 93 -9.46 -17.85 0.59
N GLU A 94 -9.35 -17.32 -0.63
CA GLU A 94 -8.46 -17.82 -1.69
C GLU A 94 -7.07 -17.17 -1.66
N ARG A 95 -6.88 -16.13 -0.83
CA ARG A 95 -5.64 -15.35 -0.68
C ARG A 95 -5.14 -14.74 -1.99
N ILE A 96 -6.06 -14.23 -2.81
CA ILE A 96 -5.75 -13.68 -4.15
C ILE A 96 -6.00 -12.18 -4.17
N LEU A 97 -5.07 -11.39 -4.70
CA LEU A 97 -5.30 -9.98 -4.97
C LEU A 97 -6.39 -9.84 -6.03
N LEU A 98 -7.48 -9.14 -5.69
CA LEU A 98 -8.58 -8.86 -6.61
C LEU A 98 -8.33 -7.60 -7.42
N GLN A 99 -7.94 -6.52 -6.74
CA GLN A 99 -7.75 -5.22 -7.35
C GLN A 99 -6.91 -4.29 -6.47
N ILE A 100 -6.38 -3.24 -7.10
CA ILE A 100 -5.74 -2.11 -6.43
C ILE A 100 -6.54 -0.86 -6.80
N GLN A 101 -7.00 -0.13 -5.81
CA GLN A 101 -7.71 1.13 -5.97
C GLN A 101 -6.78 2.27 -5.62
N ALA A 102 -6.86 3.37 -6.36
CA ALA A 102 -6.08 4.57 -6.09
C ALA A 102 -6.99 5.80 -6.09
N SER A 103 -6.85 6.65 -5.08
CA SER A 103 -7.44 8.00 -5.06
C SER A 103 -6.40 9.03 -4.63
N VAL A 104 -6.62 10.27 -5.03
CA VAL A 104 -5.76 11.40 -4.68
C VAL A 104 -6.61 12.48 -4.05
N GLU A 105 -6.21 12.90 -2.86
CA GLU A 105 -6.87 13.93 -2.07
C GLU A 105 -5.90 15.10 -1.81
N SER A 106 -6.44 16.26 -1.45
CA SER A 106 -5.60 17.37 -0.97
C SER A 106 -5.29 17.16 0.50
N ARG A 107 -4.03 17.38 0.90
CA ARG A 107 -3.61 17.41 2.30
C ARG A 107 -4.31 18.61 2.97
N LEU A 108 -5.02 18.35 4.06
CA LEU A 108 -5.81 19.36 4.81
C LEU A 108 -4.93 20.23 5.71
#